data_AF-A0A533SMM6-F1
#
_entry.id   AF-A0A533SMM6-F1
#
_cell.length_a   1.000
_cell.length_b   1.000
_cell.length_c   1.000
_cell.angle_alpha   90.00
_cell.angle_beta   90.00
_cell.angle_gamma   90.00
#
_symmetry.space_group_name_H-M   'P 1'
#
loop_
_entity.id
_entity.type
_entity.pdbx_description
1 polymer ?
#
loop_
_entity_poly.entity_id
_entity_poly.type
_entity_poly.pdbx_seq_one_letter_code
_entity_poly.pdbx_strand_id
1 'polypeptide(L)' 'MALPSTVYKASIQLSDLDRGVYETLQATFARHPSETGERLVARLLAYAVLHEPKLTATRGICAADEPDLWVKGADG' A
#
# COMPACT_ATOMS: atom_id res chain seq x y z
N MET A 1 3.20 22.63 -13.99
CA MET A 1 3.30 22.19 -12.58
C MET A 1 2.51 20.90 -12.43
N ALA A 2 3.08 19.87 -11.81
CA ALA A 2 2.34 18.64 -11.49
C ALA A 2 1.34 18.93 -10.37
N LEU A 3 0.13 18.39 -10.48
CA LEU A 3 -0.87 18.47 -9.41
C LEU A 3 -0.33 17.74 -8.17
N PRO A 4 -0.62 18.22 -6.95
CA PRO A 4 -0.16 17.56 -5.74
C PRO A 4 -0.83 16.19 -5.58
N SER A 5 -0.12 15.25 -4.95
CA SER A 5 -0.72 13.97 -4.58
C SER A 5 -1.73 14.16 -3.46
N THR A 6 -2.82 13.38 -3.49
CA THR A 6 -3.81 13.35 -2.39
C THR A 6 -3.43 12.23 -1.41
N VAL A 7 -3.33 12.56 -0.13
CA VAL A 7 -2.99 11.56 0.91
C VAL A 7 -4.26 10.92 1.45
N TYR A 8 -4.31 9.60 1.42
CA TYR A 8 -5.37 8.80 2.01
C TYR A 8 -4.83 8.04 3.22
N LYS A 9 -5.59 8.05 4.32
CA LYS A 9 -5.35 7.23 5.50
C LYS A 9 -6.44 6.19 5.59
N ALA A 10 -6.06 4.92 5.62
CA ALA A 10 -6.98 3.79 5.69
C ALA A 10 -6.72 3.00 6.97
N SER A 11 -7.79 2.73 7.72
CA SER A 11 -7.79 1.80 8.85
C SER A 11 -8.41 0.49 8.35
N ILE A 12 -7.63 -0.59 8.33
CA ILE A 12 -8.05 -1.89 7.81
C ILE A 12 -8.09 -2.88 8.97
N GLN A 13 -9.27 -3.46 9.23
CA GLN A 13 -9.38 -4.60 10.13
C GLN A 13 -9.21 -5.88 9.30
N LEU A 14 -8.04 -6.51 9.44
CA LEU A 14 -7.68 -7.73 8.72
C LEU A 14 -7.98 -8.95 9.59
N SER A 15 -8.82 -9.84 9.06
CA SER A 15 -9.10 -11.16 9.61
C SER A 15 -8.81 -12.20 8.53
N ASP A 16 -7.57 -12.66 8.46
CA ASP A 16 -7.12 -13.69 7.52
C ASP A 16 -7.16 -15.05 8.23
N LEU A 17 -8.18 -15.84 7.92
CA LEU A 17 -8.43 -17.13 8.55
C LEU A 17 -7.42 -18.20 8.10
N ASP A 18 -6.97 -18.13 6.85
CA ASP A 18 -6.07 -19.11 6.26
C ASP A 18 -4.66 -19.00 6.88
N ARG A 19 -4.23 -17.77 7.16
CA ARG A 19 -2.93 -17.47 7.80
C ARG A 19 -3.04 -17.28 9.32
N GLY A 20 -4.25 -17.23 9.87
CA GLY A 20 -4.51 -16.97 11.30
C GLY A 20 -4.10 -15.57 11.75
N VAL A 21 -4.15 -14.57 10.86
CA VAL A 21 -3.72 -13.20 11.15
C VAL A 21 -4.93 -12.32 11.47
N TYR A 22 -4.89 -11.67 12.63
CA TYR A 22 -5.94 -10.78 13.11
C TYR A 22 -5.33 -9.47 13.58
N GLU A 23 -5.34 -8.46 12.72
CA GLU A 23 -4.64 -7.20 12.97
C GLU A 23 -5.48 -5.99 12.54
N THR A 24 -5.24 -4.85 13.18
CA THR A 24 -5.73 -3.55 12.69
C THR A 24 -4.57 -2.81 12.06
N LEU A 25 -4.56 -2.74 10.73
CA LEU A 25 -3.52 -2.07 9.96
C LEU A 25 -3.88 -0.59 9.77
N GLN A 26 -2.91 0.29 9.98
CA GLN A 26 -3.02 1.71 9.65
C GLN A 26 -2.14 2.01 8.46
N ALA A 27 -2.75 2.27 7.30
CA ALA A 27 -2.04 2.45 6.05
C ALA A 27 -2.18 3.90 5.56
N THR A 28 -1.08 4.48 5.07
CA THR A 28 -1.07 5.83 4.48
C THR A 28 -0.57 5.73 3.05
N PHE A 29 -1.41 6.13 2.09
CA PHE A 29 -1.10 6.07 0.66
C PHE A 29 -1.19 7.46 0.04
N ALA A 30 -0.17 7.82 -0.74
CA ALA A 30 -0.24 8.99 -1.61
C ALA A 30 -0.79 8.57 -2.98
N ARG A 31 -1.89 9.20 -3.40
CA ARG A 31 -2.48 9.02 -4.73
C ARG A 31 -1.97 10.10 -5.67
N HIS A 32 -1.22 9.69 -6.69
CA HIS A 32 -0.80 10.58 -7.76
C HIS A 32 -2.01 11.05 -8.58
N PRO A 33 -2.04 12.27 -9.15
CA PRO A 33 -3.14 12.73 -10.00
C PRO A 33 -3.47 11.81 -11.18
N SER A 34 -2.47 11.11 -11.72
CA SER A 34 -2.65 10.12 -12.80
C SER A 34 -3.07 8.74 -12.31
N GLU A 35 -3.08 8.50 -10.99
CA GLU A 35 -3.57 7.25 -10.41
C GLU A 35 -5.10 7.30 -10.30
N THR A 36 -5.78 6.26 -10.76
CA THR A 36 -7.23 6.12 -10.64
C THR A 36 -7.63 5.71 -9.23
N GLY A 37 -8.90 5.89 -8.86
CA GLY A 37 -9.39 5.46 -7.55
C GLY A 37 -9.33 3.94 -7.38
N GLU A 38 -9.63 3.22 -8.46
CA GLU A 38 -9.60 1.76 -8.54
C GLU A 38 -8.18 1.22 -8.32
N ARG A 39 -7.15 1.87 -8.88
CA ARG A 39 -5.74 1.48 -8.66
C ARG A 39 -5.32 1.71 -7.21
N LEU A 40 -5.73 2.81 -6.58
CA LEU A 40 -5.48 3.06 -5.16
C LEU A 40 -6.12 1.95 -4.29
N VAL A 41 -7.38 1.59 -4.57
CA VAL A 41 -8.07 0.51 -3.85
C VAL A 41 -7.39 -0.84 -4.07
N ALA A 42 -6.95 -1.13 -5.30
CA ALA A 42 -6.21 -2.35 -5.61
C ALA A 42 -4.91 -2.45 -4.80
N ARG A 43 -4.17 -1.34 -4.63
CA ARG A 43 -2.98 -1.29 -3.78
C ARG A 43 -3.29 -1.51 -2.29
N LEU A 44 -4.38 -0.92 -1.80
CA LEU A 44 -4.84 -1.15 -0.41
C LEU A 44 -5.24 -2.62 -0.18
N LEU A 45 -5.93 -3.23 -1.14
CA LEU A 45 -6.27 -4.66 -1.09
C LEU A 45 -5.01 -5.53 -1.12
N ALA A 46 -4.08 -5.24 -2.03
CA ALA A 46 -2.81 -5.95 -2.09
C ALA A 46 -2.02 -5.83 -0.77
N TYR A 47 -2.02 -4.65 -0.14
CA TYR A 47 -1.39 -4.43 1.16
C TYR A 47 -2.01 -5.29 2.27
N ALA A 48 -3.34 -5.46 2.26
CA ALA A 48 -4.03 -6.29 3.25
C ALA A 48 -3.88 -7.80 2.97
N VAL A 49 -4.06 -8.22 1.72
CA VAL A 49 -3.99 -9.64 1.31
C VAL A 49 -2.58 -10.21 1.44
N LEU A 50 -1.59 -9.42 1.03
CA LEU A 50 -0.18 -9.81 1.12
C LEU A 50 0.46 -9.33 2.43
N HIS A 51 -0.35 -8.96 3.44
CA HIS A 51 0.17 -8.39 4.67
C HIS A 51 1.23 -9.29 5.29
N GLU A 52 2.39 -8.72 5.57
CA GLU A 52 3.48 -9.39 6.26
C GLU A 52 4.36 -8.35 6.97
N PRO A 53 5.20 -8.77 7.94
CA PRO A 53 6.08 -7.84 8.63
C PRO A 53 6.96 -7.06 7.65
N LYS A 54 7.03 -5.74 7.84
CA LYS A 54 7.80 -4.79 7.01
C LYS A 54 7.28 -4.56 5.58
N LEU A 55 6.07 -5.03 5.23
CA LEU A 55 5.43 -4.62 3.99
C LEU A 55 5.20 -3.10 4.03
N THR A 56 5.70 -2.40 3.01
CA THR A 56 5.59 -0.94 2.91
C THR A 56 5.12 -0.51 1.53
N ALA A 57 4.32 0.55 1.48
CA ALA A 57 3.93 1.20 0.24
C ALA A 57 5.04 2.13 -0.26
N THR A 58 5.23 2.15 -1.57
CA THR A 58 6.21 3.01 -2.23
C THR A 58 5.53 4.23 -2.88
N ARG A 59 6.29 4.94 -3.72
CA ARG A 59 5.79 6.04 -4.55
C ARG A 59 4.87 5.57 -5.69
N GLY A 60 4.74 4.27 -5.92
CA GLY A 60 3.85 3.70 -6.94
C GLY A 60 4.11 4.28 -8.33
N ILE A 61 3.04 4.70 -9.02
CA ILE A 61 3.12 5.23 -10.40
C ILE A 61 4.04 6.47 -10.57
N CYS A 62 4.43 7.13 -9.48
CA CYS A 62 5.37 8.25 -9.52
C CYS A 62 6.83 7.82 -9.74
N ALA A 63 7.17 6.55 -9.50
CA ALA A 63 8.54 6.02 -9.58
C ALA A 63 8.54 4.75 -10.44
N ALA A 64 9.12 4.83 -11.64
CA ALA A 64 9.13 3.73 -12.60
C ALA A 64 10.06 2.57 -12.18
N ASP A 65 10.95 2.80 -11.21
CA ASP A 65 11.93 1.87 -10.68
C ASP A 65 11.49 1.18 -9.38
N GLU A 66 10.31 1.52 -8.85
CA GLU A 66 9.77 0.95 -7.61
C GLU A 66 8.46 0.19 -7.88
N PRO A 67 8.27 -1.00 -7.27
CA PRO A 67 6.96 -1.66 -7.26
C PRO A 67 5.99 -0.88 -6.37
N ASP A 68 4.66 -1.08 -6.45
CA ASP A 68 3.71 -0.36 -5.58
C ASP A 68 3.85 -0.68 -4.08
N LEU A 69 4.29 -1.90 -3.78
CA LEU A 69 4.50 -2.47 -2.45
C LEU A 69 5.77 -3.29 -2.47
N TRP A 70 6.50 -3.33 -1.35
CA TRP A 70 7.65 -4.21 -1.19
C TRP A 70 7.90 -4.59 0.27
N VAL A 71 8.66 -5.65 0.45
CA VAL A 71 9.35 -5.96 1.69
C VAL A 71 10.84 -5.87 1.42
N LYS A 72 11.52 -5.08 2.24
CA LYS A 72 12.98 -4.97 2.18
C LYS A 72 13.63 -5.93 3.16
N GLY A 73 14.67 -6.61 2.68
CA GLY A 73 15.52 -7.48 3.49
C GLY A 73 16.30 -6.70 4.55
N ALA A 74 17.07 -7.40 5.38
CA ALA A 74 17.96 -6.74 6.34
C ALA A 74 19.04 -5.89 5.65
N ASP A 75 19.35 -6.22 4.40
CA ASP A 75 20.48 -5.66 3.65
C ASP A 75 20.07 -4.41 2.83
N GLY A 76 18.78 -4.05 2.85
CA GLY A 76 18.22 -2.89 2.15
C GLY A 76 17.37 -3.23 0.93
#